data_AF-A0A066ZAR0-F1
#
_entry.id   AF-A0A066ZAR0-F1
#
_cell.length_a   1.000
_cell.length_b   1.000
_cell.length_c   1.000
_cell.angle_alpha   90.00
_cell.angle_beta   90.00
_cell.angle_gamma   90.00
#
_symmetry.space_group_name_H-M   'P 1'
#
loop_
_entity.id
_entity.type
_entity.pdbx_description
1 polymer ?
#
loop_
_entity_poly.entity_id
_entity_poly.type
_entity_poly.pdbx_seq_one_letter_code
_entity_poly.pdbx_strand_id
1 'polypeptide(L)'
;MTDVVCPYCFTRDRSSRLLFRCLAQGSRVRGAAPCGAEYDEVWAAFANHGGSRHTAMRGPLFAPARRIGRPPRLREECPNCGVATPVRVCRTCHSDLPNDYGDQPTRIIALVGPKTAGKSTAMTVLLHELRGAAGRPFRATLTPMGAATQSRFKELEDDLYDGLRLPAPTQSAAMSFNDPLIFRLSLERDGLARRGSRATTLVFFDAAGENLASAEAMDRYTAYLAAADGIILMVDPLQLRSVRDSLADLGRRLPDLEAPPDQIAADLAAQLRGHRRRDRHGLVSTPLAVALTKSDELLGQLHPGSPIARAARHDGGELDEADRIAVHEEVRALLAQWDGGALHAQLSADFRTFSLFALSALGAPPPDDAPADAPGQGPQPLRVADPLLWLLGRHGVLKVRRPKSGAQEAQ
;
A
#
# COMPACT_ATOMS: atom_id res chain seq x y z
N MET A 1 -12.44 -5.47 -19.93
CA MET A 1 -11.11 -4.92 -20.27
C MET A 1 -10.55 -4.28 -19.01
N THR A 2 -9.27 -4.50 -18.72
CA THR A 2 -8.68 -4.10 -17.43
C THR A 2 -8.17 -2.66 -17.50
N ASP A 3 -8.68 -1.80 -16.64
CA ASP A 3 -8.09 -0.48 -16.42
C ASP A 3 -6.80 -0.64 -15.63
N VAL A 4 -5.78 0.15 -16.00
CA VAL A 4 -4.46 0.14 -15.38
C VAL A 4 -4.12 1.54 -14.93
N VAL A 5 -3.61 1.67 -13.72
CA VAL A 5 -3.06 2.93 -13.21
C VAL A 5 -1.55 2.79 -13.29
N CYS A 6 -0.85 3.74 -13.90
CA CYS A 6 0.62 3.71 -13.87
C CYS A 6 1.10 3.89 -12.42
N PRO A 7 2.00 3.02 -11.90
CA PRO A 7 2.49 3.14 -10.51
C PRO A 7 3.50 4.28 -10.34
N TYR A 8 3.89 4.96 -11.42
CA TYR A 8 4.89 6.04 -11.37
C TYR A 8 4.24 7.41 -11.53
N CYS A 9 3.38 7.58 -12.55
CA CYS A 9 2.72 8.86 -12.84
C CYS A 9 1.23 8.89 -12.51
N PHE A 10 0.67 7.82 -11.96
CA PHE A 10 -0.74 7.70 -11.53
C PHE A 10 -1.80 7.90 -12.63
N THR A 11 -1.37 8.00 -13.89
CA THR A 11 -2.29 8.14 -15.03
C THR A 11 -3.03 6.83 -15.25
N ARG A 12 -4.35 6.93 -15.42
CA ARG A 12 -5.24 5.82 -15.78
C ARG A 12 -5.29 5.65 -17.29
N ASP A 13 -5.04 4.43 -17.77
CA ASP A 13 -5.26 4.05 -19.16
C ASP A 13 -5.86 2.63 -19.20
N ARG A 14 -6.13 2.12 -20.40
CA ARG A 14 -6.54 0.74 -20.64
C ARG A 14 -5.33 -0.12 -20.91
N SER A 15 -5.26 -1.32 -20.33
CA SER A 15 -4.12 -2.23 -20.56
C SER A 15 -3.88 -2.54 -22.04
N SER A 16 -4.94 -2.61 -22.84
CA SER A 16 -4.86 -2.85 -24.29
C SER A 16 -4.30 -1.68 -25.11
N ARG A 17 -4.16 -0.49 -24.51
CA ARG A 17 -3.63 0.70 -25.18
C ARG A 17 -2.18 0.95 -24.84
N LEU A 18 -1.62 0.29 -23.82
CA LEU A 18 -0.22 0.46 -23.41
C LEU A 18 0.73 0.23 -24.59
N LEU A 19 1.82 0.99 -24.64
CA LEU A 19 2.88 0.80 -25.62
C LEU A 19 3.73 -0.41 -25.22
N PHE A 20 4.60 -0.85 -26.12
CA PHE A 20 5.58 -1.90 -25.88
C PHE A 20 6.98 -1.37 -26.13
N ARG A 21 7.95 -1.79 -25.30
CA ARG A 21 9.37 -1.47 -25.48
C ARG A 21 10.10 -2.61 -26.16
N CYS A 22 10.78 -2.31 -27.26
CA CYS A 22 11.64 -3.27 -27.93
C CYS A 22 12.86 -3.62 -27.06
N LEU A 23 13.12 -4.91 -26.85
CA LEU A 23 14.28 -5.41 -26.08
C LEU A 23 15.42 -5.91 -26.97
N ALA A 24 15.36 -5.66 -28.28
CA ALA A 24 16.29 -6.22 -29.26
C ALA A 24 17.73 -5.67 -29.18
N GLN A 25 18.08 -4.90 -28.13
CA GLN A 25 19.45 -4.49 -27.85
C GLN A 25 20.31 -5.75 -27.64
N GLY A 26 20.88 -6.28 -28.73
CA GLY A 26 21.71 -7.50 -28.73
C GLY A 26 21.03 -8.82 -29.14
N SER A 27 19.75 -8.85 -29.56
CA SER A 27 19.13 -10.11 -29.99
C SER A 27 19.56 -10.51 -31.41
N ARG A 28 20.21 -11.68 -31.55
CA ARG A 28 20.59 -12.27 -32.84
C ARG A 28 19.44 -13.06 -33.48
N VAL A 29 18.25 -12.46 -33.65
CA VAL A 29 17.20 -13.09 -34.46
C VAL A 29 17.70 -13.11 -35.91
N ARG A 30 17.91 -14.30 -36.48
CA ARG A 30 18.37 -14.46 -37.87
C ARG A 30 17.42 -13.72 -38.82
N GLY A 31 17.94 -12.73 -39.53
CA GLY A 31 17.22 -11.98 -40.57
C GLY A 31 16.51 -10.70 -40.11
N ALA A 32 16.62 -10.31 -38.83
CA ALA A 32 16.08 -9.05 -38.34
C ALA A 32 17.16 -7.97 -38.21
N ALA A 33 16.89 -6.75 -38.70
CA ALA A 33 17.73 -5.59 -38.41
C ALA A 33 17.64 -5.26 -36.91
N PRO A 34 18.75 -5.09 -36.18
CA PRO A 34 18.71 -4.78 -34.75
C PRO A 34 18.10 -3.39 -34.54
N CYS A 35 17.17 -3.27 -33.59
CA CYS A 35 16.71 -1.96 -33.14
C CYS A 35 17.78 -1.31 -32.26
N GLY A 36 18.23 -0.11 -32.63
CA GLY A 36 19.13 0.69 -31.79
C GLY A 36 18.40 1.24 -30.56
N ALA A 37 19.17 1.63 -29.54
CA ALA A 37 18.62 2.45 -28.48
C ALA A 37 18.31 3.85 -29.04
N GLU A 38 17.19 4.43 -28.62
CA GLU A 38 16.73 5.76 -28.98
C GLU A 38 16.59 6.61 -27.72
N TYR A 39 16.79 7.92 -27.85
CA TYR A 39 16.60 8.84 -26.74
C TYR A 39 15.11 9.03 -26.46
N ASP A 40 14.67 8.65 -25.26
CA ASP A 40 13.28 8.77 -24.83
C ASP A 40 13.10 10.07 -24.01
N GLU A 41 12.79 11.19 -24.70
CA GLU A 41 12.67 12.52 -24.09
C GLU A 41 11.58 12.59 -23.01
N VAL A 42 10.44 11.92 -23.24
CA VAL A 42 9.32 11.89 -22.30
C VAL A 42 9.71 11.15 -21.02
N TRP A 43 10.37 9.99 -21.15
CA TRP A 43 10.87 9.27 -19.98
C TRP A 43 11.98 10.06 -19.26
N ALA A 44 12.89 10.68 -20.01
CA ALA A 44 13.99 11.47 -19.44
C ALA A 44 13.47 12.65 -18.62
N ALA A 45 12.48 13.38 -19.14
CA ALA A 45 11.81 14.47 -18.44
C ALA A 45 11.09 13.97 -17.18
N PHE A 46 10.41 12.82 -17.26
CA PHE A 46 9.69 12.26 -16.11
C PHE A 46 10.61 11.75 -14.99
N ALA A 47 11.68 11.03 -15.34
CA ALA A 47 12.61 10.43 -14.39
C ALA A 47 13.42 11.49 -13.61
N ASN A 48 13.39 12.76 -14.03
CA ASN A 48 14.01 13.91 -13.36
C ASN A 48 15.44 13.63 -12.90
N HIS A 49 16.21 12.93 -13.75
CA HIS A 49 17.65 12.85 -13.60
C HIS A 49 18.22 13.94 -14.50
N GLY A 50 18.79 15.00 -13.90
CA GLY A 50 19.71 15.92 -14.57
C GLY A 50 21.02 15.23 -15.02
N GLY A 51 20.91 13.99 -15.53
CA GLY A 51 21.99 13.12 -15.92
C GLY A 51 22.21 13.09 -17.44
N SER A 52 23.38 12.57 -17.81
CA SER A 52 23.89 12.46 -19.17
C SER A 52 22.90 11.79 -20.14
N ARG A 53 22.91 12.19 -21.42
CA ARG A 53 22.06 11.65 -22.52
C ARG A 53 22.08 10.11 -22.59
N HIS A 54 23.15 9.47 -22.10
CA HIS A 54 23.32 8.02 -22.11
C HIS A 54 22.34 7.25 -21.21
N THR A 55 21.84 7.82 -20.11
CA THR A 55 20.90 7.12 -19.21
C THR A 55 19.47 7.07 -19.73
N ALA A 56 19.15 7.89 -20.74
CA ALA A 56 17.84 7.96 -21.39
C ALA A 56 17.75 7.22 -22.73
N MET A 57 18.83 6.52 -23.12
CA MET A 57 18.83 5.67 -24.31
C MET A 57 18.12 4.35 -24.00
N ARG A 58 16.94 4.15 -24.58
CA ARG A 58 16.08 2.98 -24.33
C ARG A 58 15.67 2.35 -25.66
N GLY A 59 15.18 1.11 -25.63
CA GLY A 59 14.63 0.49 -26.84
C GLY A 59 13.42 1.27 -27.39
N PRO A 60 13.18 1.27 -28.72
CA PRO A 60 12.10 2.01 -29.34
C PRO A 60 10.73 1.55 -28.82
N LEU A 61 9.81 2.51 -28.76
CA LEU A 61 8.42 2.29 -28.38
C LEU A 61 7.57 2.00 -29.61
N PHE A 62 6.60 1.10 -29.47
CA PHE A 62 5.63 0.83 -30.52
C PHE A 62 4.25 0.54 -29.93
N ALA A 63 3.21 0.84 -30.71
CA ALA A 63 1.84 0.55 -30.35
C ALA A 63 1.51 -0.93 -30.62
N PRO A 64 0.64 -1.56 -29.82
CA PRO A 64 0.16 -2.91 -30.12
C PRO A 64 -0.59 -2.94 -31.46
N ALA A 65 -0.48 -4.05 -32.17
CA ALA A 65 -1.22 -4.24 -33.41
C ALA A 65 -2.74 -4.16 -33.17
N ARG A 66 -3.46 -3.40 -34.00
CA ARG A 66 -4.93 -3.31 -33.93
C ARG A 66 -5.53 -4.68 -34.29
N ARG A 67 -6.16 -5.35 -33.32
CA ARG A 67 -6.86 -6.62 -33.54
C ARG A 67 -8.31 -6.49 -33.08
N ILE A 68 -9.25 -6.59 -34.02
CA ILE A 68 -10.68 -6.58 -33.73
C ILE A 68 -11.06 -7.96 -33.16
N GLY A 69 -11.73 -7.99 -32.00
CA GLY A 69 -12.30 -9.21 -31.42
C GLY A 69 -11.34 -10.21 -30.77
N ARG A 70 -10.04 -9.89 -30.62
CA ARG A 70 -9.06 -10.74 -29.91
C ARG A 70 -8.61 -10.12 -28.59
N PRO A 71 -8.35 -10.93 -27.55
CA PRO A 71 -7.83 -10.41 -26.29
C PRO A 71 -6.42 -9.83 -26.49
N PRO A 72 -6.04 -8.80 -25.70
CA PRO A 72 -4.68 -8.25 -25.73
C PRO A 72 -3.66 -9.35 -25.38
N ARG A 73 -2.54 -9.39 -26.10
CA ARG A 73 -1.48 -10.37 -25.85
C ARG A 73 -0.62 -9.95 -24.66
N LEU A 74 -0.02 -10.94 -24.00
CA LEU A 74 1.03 -10.74 -23.00
C LEU A 74 2.33 -10.24 -23.64
N ARG A 75 2.53 -10.52 -24.94
CA ARG A 75 3.71 -10.14 -25.71
C ARG A 75 3.31 -9.63 -27.09
N GLU A 76 4.01 -8.60 -27.57
CA GLU A 76 3.88 -8.11 -28.94
C GLU A 76 5.22 -8.14 -29.65
N GLU A 77 5.20 -8.45 -30.94
CA GLU A 77 6.37 -8.47 -31.81
C GLU A 77 6.68 -7.05 -32.26
N CYS A 78 7.94 -6.63 -32.09
CA CYS A 78 8.39 -5.33 -32.59
C CYS A 78 8.22 -5.28 -34.12
N PRO A 79 7.54 -4.26 -34.68
CA PRO A 79 7.30 -4.19 -36.12
C PRO A 79 8.59 -4.01 -36.96
N ASN A 80 9.68 -3.56 -36.33
CA ASN A 80 10.96 -3.32 -37.01
C ASN A 80 11.90 -4.54 -37.00
N CYS A 81 12.04 -5.21 -35.84
CA CYS A 81 12.98 -6.33 -35.68
C CYS A 81 12.32 -7.70 -35.43
N GLY A 82 10.99 -7.78 -35.32
CA GLY A 82 10.26 -9.02 -35.07
C GLY A 82 10.44 -9.63 -33.68
N VAL A 83 11.24 -9.04 -32.79
CA VAL A 83 11.46 -9.55 -31.42
C VAL A 83 10.19 -9.36 -30.59
N ALA A 84 9.69 -10.45 -30.03
CA ALA A 84 8.57 -10.42 -29.10
C ALA A 84 9.00 -9.87 -27.73
N THR A 85 8.30 -8.85 -27.25
CA THR A 85 8.56 -8.22 -25.94
C THR A 85 7.33 -8.28 -25.02
N PRO A 86 7.50 -8.64 -23.74
CA PRO A 86 6.46 -8.52 -22.73
C PRO A 86 6.40 -7.11 -22.09
N VAL A 87 7.39 -6.26 -22.34
CA VAL A 87 7.57 -5.00 -21.60
C VAL A 87 6.56 -3.98 -22.10
N ARG A 88 5.52 -3.76 -21.30
CA ARG A 88 4.52 -2.73 -21.52
C ARG A 88 4.99 -1.41 -20.93
N VAL A 89 4.59 -0.31 -21.57
CA VAL A 89 5.06 1.03 -21.27
C VAL A 89 3.88 1.98 -21.07
N CYS A 90 3.98 2.82 -20.04
CA CYS A 90 3.02 3.89 -19.81
C CYS A 90 3.04 4.89 -20.97
N ARG A 91 1.86 5.26 -21.48
CA ARG A 91 1.72 6.22 -22.58
C ARG A 91 1.96 7.68 -22.23
N THR A 92 2.08 7.98 -20.94
CA THR A 92 2.19 9.35 -20.43
C THR A 92 3.60 9.64 -19.95
N CYS A 93 4.20 8.75 -19.16
CA CYS A 93 5.55 8.94 -18.63
C CYS A 93 6.61 8.05 -19.27
N HIS A 94 6.24 7.17 -20.20
CA HIS A 94 7.13 6.22 -20.87
C HIS A 94 7.90 5.27 -19.94
N SER A 95 7.51 5.17 -18.66
CA SER A 95 8.06 4.19 -17.73
C SER A 95 7.66 2.77 -18.13
N ASP A 96 8.63 1.86 -18.03
CA ASP A 96 8.42 0.43 -18.19
C ASP A 96 7.62 -0.10 -17.00
N LEU A 97 6.53 -0.80 -17.27
CA LEU A 97 5.73 -1.45 -16.25
C LEU A 97 6.30 -2.85 -15.99
N PRO A 98 6.31 -3.32 -14.73
CA PRO A 98 6.69 -4.69 -14.43
C PRO A 98 5.89 -5.70 -15.26
N ASN A 99 6.50 -6.85 -15.52
CA ASN A 99 5.83 -7.95 -16.22
C ASN A 99 4.50 -8.29 -15.52
N ASP A 100 3.48 -8.62 -16.32
CA ASP A 100 2.12 -8.95 -15.87
C ASP A 100 1.34 -7.81 -15.17
N TYR A 101 1.93 -6.61 -15.01
CA TYR A 101 1.28 -5.50 -14.30
C TYR A 101 -0.07 -5.11 -14.90
N GLY A 102 -0.15 -5.08 -16.24
CA GLY A 102 -1.39 -4.73 -16.96
C GLY A 102 -2.37 -5.89 -17.14
N ASP A 103 -2.08 -7.09 -16.63
CA ASP A 103 -2.89 -8.30 -16.85
C ASP A 103 -3.85 -8.60 -15.70
N GLN A 104 -3.65 -7.93 -14.57
CA GLN A 104 -4.46 -8.08 -13.37
C GLN A 104 -4.88 -6.70 -12.84
N PRO A 105 -5.99 -6.60 -12.08
CA PRO A 105 -6.39 -5.34 -11.47
C PRO A 105 -5.29 -4.81 -10.54
N THR A 106 -5.03 -3.51 -10.62
CA THR A 106 -4.13 -2.80 -9.72
C THR A 106 -4.91 -2.24 -8.54
N ARG A 107 -4.33 -2.31 -7.34
CA ARG A 107 -4.78 -1.64 -6.13
C ARG A 107 -3.65 -0.81 -5.56
N ILE A 108 -3.80 0.51 -5.60
CA ILE A 108 -2.88 1.43 -4.94
C ILE A 108 -3.36 1.61 -3.50
N ILE A 109 -2.50 1.29 -2.55
CA ILE A 109 -2.80 1.44 -1.12
C ILE A 109 -1.96 2.59 -0.59
N ALA A 110 -2.64 3.62 -0.09
CA ALA A 110 -1.95 4.78 0.47
C ALA A 110 -1.63 4.60 1.95
N LEU A 111 -0.40 4.92 2.36
CA LEU A 111 -0.04 5.03 3.78
C LEU A 111 0.14 6.51 4.12
N VAL A 112 -0.66 7.00 5.05
CA VAL A 112 -0.68 8.42 5.47
C VAL A 112 -0.54 8.49 6.97
N GLY A 113 0.23 9.43 7.49
CA GLY A 113 0.40 9.61 8.93
C GLY A 113 1.70 10.37 9.24
N PRO A 114 1.86 10.81 10.50
CA PRO A 114 3.04 11.55 10.95
C PRO A 114 4.32 10.71 10.87
N LYS A 115 5.49 11.31 11.07
CA LYS A 115 6.77 10.56 11.02
C LYS A 115 6.85 9.52 12.11
N THR A 116 6.37 9.84 13.31
CA THR A 116 6.41 8.95 14.47
C THR A 116 5.49 7.73 14.38
N ALA A 117 4.55 7.70 13.44
CA ALA A 117 3.58 6.60 13.29
C ALA A 117 4.19 5.27 12.80
N GLY A 118 5.45 5.27 12.33
CA GLY A 118 6.16 4.02 11.96
C GLY A 118 5.71 3.43 10.62
N LYS A 119 5.40 4.27 9.62
CA LYS A 119 4.89 3.85 8.29
C LYS A 119 5.79 2.81 7.61
N SER A 120 7.08 3.08 7.48
CA SER A 120 8.04 2.17 6.85
C SER A 120 8.12 0.83 7.57
N THR A 121 8.23 0.86 8.90
CA THR A 121 8.26 -0.35 9.73
C THR A 121 6.98 -1.17 9.57
N ALA A 122 5.81 -0.54 9.70
CA ALA A 122 4.53 -1.22 9.54
C ALA A 122 4.35 -1.78 8.14
N MET A 123 4.80 -1.07 7.09
CA MET A 123 4.76 -1.55 5.71
C MET A 123 5.67 -2.78 5.51
N THR A 124 6.91 -2.75 6.00
CA THR A 124 7.84 -3.88 5.90
C THR A 124 7.26 -5.12 6.60
N VAL A 125 6.81 -4.95 7.85
CA VAL A 125 6.21 -6.04 8.64
C VAL A 125 4.90 -6.53 8.01
N LEU A 126 4.04 -5.64 7.52
CA LEU A 126 2.82 -6.01 6.78
C LEU A 126 3.13 -6.93 5.59
N LEU A 127 4.09 -6.54 4.76
CA LEU A 127 4.47 -7.29 3.57
C LEU A 127 5.12 -8.64 3.94
N HIS A 128 5.93 -8.67 4.99
CA HIS A 128 6.50 -9.89 5.55
C HIS A 128 5.41 -10.85 6.04
N GLU A 129 4.48 -10.35 6.86
CA GLU A 129 3.37 -11.14 7.42
C GLU A 129 2.44 -11.69 6.32
N LEU A 130 2.18 -10.91 5.27
CA LEU A 130 1.40 -11.37 4.12
C LEU A 130 2.09 -12.48 3.31
N ARG A 131 3.43 -12.56 3.33
CA ARG A 131 4.16 -13.69 2.74
C ARG A 131 4.13 -14.93 3.63
N GLY A 132 3.99 -14.71 4.93
CA GLY A 132 3.97 -15.75 5.95
C GLY A 132 2.61 -15.92 6.62
N ALA A 133 2.56 -15.56 7.91
CA ALA A 133 1.47 -15.95 8.80
C ALA A 133 0.11 -15.33 8.44
N ALA A 134 0.06 -14.04 8.09
CA ALA A 134 -1.18 -13.37 7.73
C ALA A 134 -1.73 -13.79 6.35
N GLY A 135 -0.86 -14.17 5.41
CA GLY A 135 -1.28 -14.65 4.08
C GLY A 135 -1.74 -16.11 4.05
N ARG A 136 -1.19 -16.94 4.93
CA ARG A 136 -1.42 -18.39 4.96
C ARG A 136 -2.90 -18.80 5.07
N PRO A 137 -3.74 -18.20 5.95
CA PRO A 137 -5.15 -18.56 6.03
C PRO A 137 -5.89 -18.38 4.71
N PHE A 138 -5.51 -17.38 3.91
CA PHE A 138 -6.11 -17.06 2.61
C PHE A 138 -5.51 -17.84 1.44
N ARG A 139 -4.56 -18.76 1.71
CA ARG A 139 -3.75 -19.43 0.66
C ARG A 139 -3.15 -18.41 -0.30
N ALA A 140 -2.67 -17.31 0.27
CA ALA A 140 -2.11 -16.20 -0.46
C ALA A 140 -0.63 -16.45 -0.78
N THR A 141 -0.20 -15.98 -1.95
CA THR A 141 1.21 -15.82 -2.29
C THR A 141 1.46 -14.38 -2.69
N LEU A 142 2.42 -13.73 -2.04
CA LEU A 142 2.85 -12.39 -2.34
C LEU A 142 4.23 -12.44 -3.01
N THR A 143 4.35 -11.90 -4.22
CA THR A 143 5.60 -11.94 -5.01
C THR A 143 5.99 -10.53 -5.46
N PRO A 144 7.22 -10.05 -5.20
CA PRO A 144 7.67 -8.76 -5.71
C PRO A 144 7.69 -8.75 -7.25
N MET A 145 7.31 -7.63 -7.84
CA MET A 145 7.23 -7.46 -9.30
C MET A 145 8.38 -6.58 -9.80
N GLY A 146 9.45 -7.23 -10.27
CA GLY A 146 10.64 -6.56 -10.81
C GLY A 146 11.80 -6.54 -9.82
N ALA A 147 13.01 -6.36 -10.35
CA ALA A 147 14.25 -6.43 -9.57
C ALA A 147 14.35 -5.32 -8.52
N ALA A 148 13.90 -4.10 -8.84
CA ALA A 148 13.93 -2.96 -7.91
C ALA A 148 13.12 -3.25 -6.63
N THR A 149 11.84 -3.64 -6.77
CA THR A 149 11.02 -4.02 -5.61
C THR A 149 11.60 -5.21 -4.85
N GLN A 150 12.14 -6.22 -5.55
CA GLN A 150 12.74 -7.39 -4.90
C GLN A 150 13.95 -7.00 -4.05
N SER A 151 14.89 -6.25 -4.61
CA SER A 151 16.10 -5.82 -3.91
C SER A 151 15.78 -4.92 -2.72
N ARG A 152 14.93 -3.91 -2.93
CA ARG A 152 14.57 -2.96 -1.86
C ARG A 152 13.79 -3.63 -0.74
N PHE A 153 12.83 -4.50 -1.05
CA PHE A 153 12.09 -5.20 -0.01
C PHE A 153 13.00 -6.16 0.78
N LYS A 154 13.94 -6.83 0.09
CA LYS A 154 14.92 -7.68 0.76
C LYS A 154 15.82 -6.88 1.71
N GLU A 155 16.31 -5.72 1.30
CA GLU A 155 17.10 -4.83 2.16
C GLU A 155 16.31 -4.43 3.42
N LEU A 156 15.04 -4.04 3.27
CA LEU A 156 14.16 -3.71 4.39
C LEU A 156 13.90 -4.91 5.32
N GLU A 157 13.71 -6.11 4.78
CA GLU A 157 13.55 -7.34 5.58
C GLU A 157 14.84 -7.72 6.31
N ASP A 158 15.97 -7.74 5.60
CA ASP A 158 17.28 -8.10 6.14
C ASP A 158 17.67 -7.12 7.26
N ASP A 159 17.47 -5.80 7.07
CA ASP A 159 17.74 -4.82 8.13
C ASP A 159 16.87 -5.03 9.37
N LEU A 160 15.57 -5.27 9.18
CA LEU A 160 14.61 -5.32 10.28
C LEU A 160 14.63 -6.65 11.06
N TYR A 161 14.73 -7.79 10.35
CA TYR A 161 14.63 -9.12 10.95
C TYR A 161 16.00 -9.73 11.25
N ASP A 162 17.00 -9.53 10.39
CA ASP A 162 18.34 -10.09 10.62
C ASP A 162 19.25 -9.08 11.33
N GLY A 163 19.18 -7.81 10.92
CA GLY A 163 19.95 -6.72 11.50
C GLY A 163 19.37 -6.14 12.79
N LEU A 164 18.09 -6.41 13.08
CA LEU A 164 17.33 -5.80 14.18
C LEU A 164 17.41 -4.27 14.19
N ARG A 165 17.43 -3.65 13.00
CA ARG A 165 17.47 -2.19 12.81
C ARG A 165 16.16 -1.71 12.24
N LEU A 166 15.62 -0.65 12.82
CA LEU A 166 14.46 0.01 12.23
C LEU A 166 14.88 0.69 10.91
N PRO A 167 13.98 0.75 9.91
CA PRO A 167 14.24 1.52 8.71
C PRO A 167 14.66 2.94 9.06
N ALA A 168 15.75 3.41 8.44
CA ALA A 168 16.17 4.79 8.59
C ALA A 168 15.01 5.74 8.22
N PRO A 169 14.92 6.92 8.85
CA PRO A 169 13.86 7.87 8.54
C PRO A 169 13.76 8.09 7.03
N THR A 170 12.55 7.87 6.48
CA THR A 170 12.31 7.96 5.05
C THR A 170 12.74 9.33 4.53
N GLN A 171 13.67 9.35 3.57
CA GLN A 171 14.07 10.57 2.89
C GLN A 171 12.88 11.15 2.09
N SER A 172 13.01 12.40 1.63
CA SER A 172 11.95 13.20 0.96
C SER A 172 10.95 12.39 0.12
N ALA A 173 9.66 12.74 0.21
CA ALA A 173 8.58 12.15 -0.57
C ALA A 173 8.87 12.09 -2.09
N ALA A 174 9.60 13.08 -2.62
CA ALA A 174 9.97 13.14 -4.04
C ALA A 174 10.82 11.93 -4.49
N MET A 175 11.69 11.41 -3.62
CA MET A 175 12.52 10.23 -3.91
C MET A 175 11.72 8.94 -3.71
N SER A 176 10.85 8.90 -2.70
CA SER A 176 10.00 7.74 -2.41
C SER A 176 8.99 7.40 -3.51
N PHE A 177 8.51 8.40 -4.27
CA PHE A 177 7.58 8.17 -5.38
C PHE A 177 8.23 7.59 -6.63
N ASN A 178 9.56 7.68 -6.76
CA ASN A 178 10.27 7.15 -7.92
C ASN A 178 10.43 5.63 -7.87
N ASP A 179 10.28 5.02 -6.70
CA ASP A 179 10.50 3.59 -6.50
C ASP A 179 9.36 2.96 -5.68
N PRO A 180 8.16 2.73 -6.26
CA PRO A 180 7.09 2.02 -5.58
C PRO A 180 7.46 0.57 -5.29
N LEU A 181 6.96 0.05 -4.16
CA LEU A 181 6.96 -1.39 -3.92
C LEU A 181 5.74 -2.02 -4.61
N ILE A 182 5.97 -2.85 -5.61
CA ILE A 182 4.93 -3.46 -6.44
C ILE A 182 4.91 -4.97 -6.20
N PHE A 183 3.79 -5.50 -5.70
CA PHE A 183 3.64 -6.92 -5.43
C PHE A 183 2.46 -7.53 -6.18
N ARG A 184 2.61 -8.77 -6.63
CA ARG A 184 1.50 -9.61 -7.06
C ARG A 184 0.99 -10.42 -5.87
N LEU A 185 -0.25 -10.16 -5.47
CA LEU A 185 -0.99 -10.99 -4.53
C LEU A 185 -1.82 -12.02 -5.32
N SER A 186 -1.48 -13.29 -5.20
CA SER A 186 -2.21 -14.41 -5.80
C SER A 186 -2.98 -15.15 -4.71
N LEU A 187 -4.27 -15.38 -4.93
CA LEU A 187 -5.14 -16.16 -4.04
C LEU A 187 -5.58 -17.43 -4.75
N GLU A 188 -5.38 -18.59 -4.14
CA GLU A 188 -5.92 -19.85 -4.64
C GLU A 188 -7.45 -19.89 -4.46
N ARG A 189 -8.16 -20.39 -5.48
CA ARG A 189 -9.60 -20.67 -5.38
C ARG A 189 -9.86 -22.16 -5.48
N ASP A 190 -10.50 -22.69 -4.45
CA ASP A 190 -11.17 -23.99 -4.51
C ASP A 190 -12.57 -23.80 -5.12
N GLY A 191 -12.82 -24.45 -6.24
CA GLY A 191 -14.13 -24.53 -6.88
C GLY A 191 -14.32 -25.93 -7.46
N LEU A 192 -15.59 -26.40 -7.49
CA LEU A 192 -15.99 -27.77 -7.84
C LEU A 192 -15.53 -28.28 -9.22
N ALA A 193 -15.07 -27.41 -10.14
CA ALA A 193 -14.69 -27.81 -11.49
C ALA A 193 -13.33 -27.28 -11.99
N ARG A 194 -12.65 -26.37 -11.27
CA ARG A 194 -11.34 -25.86 -11.73
C ARG A 194 -10.56 -25.18 -10.60
N ARG A 195 -9.35 -25.68 -10.31
CA ARG A 195 -8.32 -24.92 -9.58
C ARG A 195 -7.93 -23.70 -10.42
N GLY A 196 -8.03 -22.51 -9.84
CA GLY A 196 -7.59 -21.27 -10.46
C GLY A 196 -7.05 -20.31 -9.41
N SER A 197 -6.17 -19.39 -9.81
CA SER A 197 -5.70 -18.32 -8.95
C SER A 197 -6.27 -16.99 -9.42
N ARG A 198 -6.64 -16.13 -8.47
CA ARG A 198 -6.95 -14.72 -8.75
C ARG A 198 -5.77 -13.89 -8.31
N ALA A 199 -5.16 -13.18 -9.25
CA ALA A 199 -4.07 -12.27 -8.95
C ALA A 199 -4.57 -10.82 -8.88
N THR A 200 -3.95 -10.01 -8.04
CA THR A 200 -4.16 -8.57 -7.92
C THR A 200 -2.80 -7.92 -7.68
N THR A 201 -2.50 -6.83 -8.40
CA THR A 201 -1.28 -6.06 -8.14
C THR A 201 -1.55 -5.12 -6.98
N LEU A 202 -0.71 -5.15 -5.94
CA LEU A 202 -0.69 -4.19 -4.86
C LEU A 202 0.49 -3.23 -5.09
N VAL A 203 0.25 -1.94 -4.91
CA VAL A 203 1.28 -0.90 -5.02
C VAL A 203 1.30 -0.10 -3.73
N PHE A 204 2.48 -0.05 -3.10
CA PHE A 204 2.74 0.68 -1.86
C PHE A 204 3.80 1.74 -2.10
N PHE A 205 3.66 2.86 -1.40
CA PHE A 205 4.63 3.93 -1.38
C PHE A 205 4.97 4.23 0.05
N ASP A 206 6.25 4.25 0.36
CA ASP A 206 6.74 4.78 1.61
C ASP A 206 6.97 6.29 1.46
N ALA A 207 5.89 7.05 1.34
CA ALA A 207 5.98 8.50 1.19
C ALA A 207 5.93 9.18 2.56
N ALA A 208 6.98 9.93 2.90
CA ALA A 208 6.94 10.86 4.03
C ALA A 208 6.03 12.05 3.69
N GLY A 209 4.76 11.99 4.08
CA GLY A 209 3.72 12.98 3.72
C GLY A 209 4.00 14.44 4.13
N GLU A 210 5.01 14.69 4.96
CA GLU A 210 5.28 16.02 5.53
C GLU A 210 6.45 16.77 4.84
N ASN A 211 7.32 16.09 4.09
CA ASN A 211 8.47 16.74 3.44
C ASN A 211 8.22 16.98 1.95
N LEU A 212 7.13 17.68 1.66
CA LEU A 212 6.74 18.12 0.32
C LEU A 212 7.29 19.53 0.06
N ALA A 213 8.62 19.65 0.03
CA ALA A 213 9.30 20.94 -0.12
C ALA A 213 9.16 21.56 -1.54
N SER A 214 8.79 20.76 -2.55
CA SER A 214 8.61 21.24 -3.94
C SER A 214 7.18 21.05 -4.42
N ALA A 215 6.75 21.94 -5.33
CA ALA A 215 5.44 21.86 -5.98
C ALA A 215 5.26 20.52 -6.74
N GLU A 216 6.31 20.04 -7.41
CA GLU A 216 6.27 18.75 -8.12
C GLU A 216 6.05 17.56 -7.16
N ALA A 217 6.68 17.58 -5.98
CA ALA A 217 6.48 16.53 -4.98
C ALA A 217 5.04 16.55 -4.45
N MET A 218 4.50 17.74 -4.21
CA MET A 218 3.10 17.94 -3.80
C MET A 218 2.12 17.44 -4.87
N ASP A 219 2.35 17.78 -6.14
CA ASP A 219 1.51 17.35 -7.25
C ASP A 219 1.52 15.82 -7.39
N ARG A 220 2.69 15.17 -7.29
CA ARG A 220 2.79 13.71 -7.31
C ARG A 220 2.12 13.06 -6.11
N TYR A 221 2.33 13.60 -4.91
CA TYR A 221 1.68 13.12 -3.68
C TYR A 221 0.16 13.20 -3.80
N THR A 222 -0.33 14.29 -4.36
CA THR A 222 -1.77 14.49 -4.55
C THR A 222 -2.34 13.58 -5.64
N ALA A 223 -1.62 13.39 -6.75
CA ALA A 223 -2.00 12.42 -7.80
C ALA A 223 -2.02 10.98 -7.27
N TYR A 224 -1.06 10.62 -6.40
CA TYR A 224 -1.02 9.36 -5.68
C TYR A 224 -2.27 9.13 -4.83
N LEU A 225 -2.59 10.08 -3.94
CA LEU A 225 -3.78 10.00 -3.09
C LEU A 225 -5.07 9.94 -3.93
N ALA A 226 -5.14 10.74 -4.98
CA ALA A 226 -6.26 10.72 -5.92
C ALA A 226 -6.40 9.38 -6.66
N ALA A 227 -5.30 8.66 -6.89
CA ALA A 227 -5.30 7.36 -7.54
C ALA A 227 -5.57 6.18 -6.58
N ALA A 228 -5.37 6.36 -5.27
CA ALA A 228 -5.48 5.32 -4.25
C ALA A 228 -6.84 4.59 -4.24
N ASP A 229 -6.82 3.26 -4.26
CA ASP A 229 -8.00 2.42 -4.11
C ASP A 229 -8.43 2.29 -2.63
N GLY A 230 -7.50 2.50 -1.70
CA GLY A 230 -7.74 2.54 -0.27
C GLY A 230 -6.61 3.26 0.44
N ILE A 231 -6.90 3.81 1.61
CA ILE A 231 -5.94 4.59 2.40
C ILE A 231 -5.87 4.00 3.79
N ILE A 232 -4.67 3.86 4.33
CA ILE A 232 -4.38 3.51 5.72
C ILE A 232 -3.84 4.80 6.38
N LEU A 233 -4.67 5.43 7.21
CA LEU A 233 -4.28 6.54 8.07
C LEU A 233 -3.70 5.96 9.37
N MET A 234 -2.41 6.13 9.54
CA MET A 234 -1.63 5.66 10.66
C MET A 234 -1.59 6.74 11.73
N VAL A 235 -2.08 6.38 12.91
CA VAL A 235 -2.17 7.24 14.09
C VAL A 235 -1.27 6.66 15.16
N ASP A 236 -0.31 7.46 15.61
CA ASP A 236 0.50 7.12 16.77
C ASP A 236 -0.30 7.48 18.05
N PRO A 237 -0.70 6.51 18.89
CA PRO A 237 -1.43 6.82 20.12
C PRO A 237 -0.63 7.73 21.07
N LEU A 238 0.71 7.75 20.98
CA LEU A 238 1.58 8.63 21.77
C LEU A 238 1.48 10.11 21.35
N GLN A 239 0.73 10.43 20.29
CA GLN A 239 0.41 11.80 19.89
C GLN A 239 -0.85 12.34 20.59
N LEU A 240 -1.63 11.48 21.25
CA LEU A 240 -2.79 11.86 22.03
C LEU A 240 -2.39 12.25 23.45
N ARG A 241 -2.71 13.47 23.87
CA ARG A 241 -2.28 14.02 25.18
C ARG A 241 -2.70 13.12 26.35
N SER A 242 -3.97 12.67 26.37
CA SER A 242 -4.48 11.79 27.43
C SER A 242 -3.70 10.47 27.53
N VAL A 243 -3.27 9.89 26.41
CA VAL A 243 -2.42 8.68 26.40
C VAL A 243 -1.05 9.01 26.97
N ARG A 244 -0.44 10.12 26.55
CA ARG A 244 0.88 10.55 27.07
C ARG A 244 0.85 10.77 28.58
N ASP A 245 -0.19 11.43 29.09
CA ASP A 245 -0.36 11.70 30.52
C ASP A 245 -0.47 10.39 31.31
N SER A 246 -1.16 9.38 30.77
CA SER A 246 -1.28 8.05 31.39
C SER A 246 0.03 7.22 31.37
N LEU A 247 0.95 7.53 30.45
CA LEU A 247 2.22 6.82 30.28
C LEU A 247 3.41 7.57 30.91
N ALA A 248 3.23 8.83 31.33
CA ALA A 248 4.28 9.68 31.89
C ALA A 248 4.95 9.07 33.13
N ASP A 249 4.18 8.30 33.92
CA ASP A 249 4.66 7.63 35.13
C ASP A 249 5.65 6.47 34.85
N LEU A 250 5.77 6.04 33.58
CA LEU A 250 6.66 4.95 33.18
C LEU A 250 8.09 5.43 32.82
N GLY A 251 8.37 6.73 32.93
CA GLY A 251 9.72 7.29 32.72
C GLY A 251 10.29 7.14 31.30
N ARG A 252 9.44 6.83 30.32
CA ARG A 252 9.82 6.62 28.92
C ARG A 252 10.06 7.92 28.18
N ARG A 253 10.98 7.90 27.20
CA ARG A 253 11.13 8.99 26.24
C ARG A 253 10.00 8.95 25.21
N LEU A 254 9.08 9.90 25.32
CA LEU A 254 7.99 10.07 24.36
C LEU A 254 8.45 10.87 23.14
N PRO A 255 7.93 10.58 21.93
CA PRO A 255 8.19 11.40 20.77
C PRO A 255 7.61 12.81 20.93
N ASP A 256 8.17 13.76 20.18
CA ASP A 256 7.63 15.11 20.08
C ASP A 256 6.20 15.10 19.52
N LEU A 257 5.42 16.10 19.92
CA LEU A 257 4.07 16.27 19.41
C LEU A 257 4.10 16.77 17.96
N GLU A 258 3.40 16.05 17.10
CA GLU A 258 3.15 16.40 15.71
C GLU A 258 1.71 16.92 15.54
N ALA A 259 1.25 17.05 14.29
CA ALA A 259 -0.12 17.47 14.00
C ALA A 259 -1.15 16.48 14.60
N PRO A 260 -2.24 16.99 15.21
CA PRO A 260 -3.30 16.14 15.74
C PRO A 260 -3.91 15.21 14.68
N PRO A 261 -4.28 13.97 15.03
CA PRO A 261 -4.82 13.00 14.07
C PRO A 261 -6.08 13.47 13.32
N ASP A 262 -6.95 14.23 13.97
CA ASP A 262 -8.15 14.83 13.41
C ASP A 262 -7.82 15.89 12.35
N GLN A 263 -6.81 16.73 12.61
CA GLN A 263 -6.30 17.69 11.62
C GLN A 263 -5.74 16.97 10.39
N ILE A 264 -4.92 15.93 10.58
CA ILE A 264 -4.39 15.12 9.48
C ILE A 264 -5.52 14.49 8.66
N ALA A 265 -6.58 13.99 9.31
CA ALA A 265 -7.74 13.42 8.64
C ALA A 265 -8.50 14.48 7.82
N ALA A 266 -8.68 15.69 8.36
CA ALA A 266 -9.32 16.82 7.69
C ALA A 266 -8.54 17.27 6.44
N ASP A 267 -7.22 17.39 6.55
CA ASP A 267 -6.33 17.77 5.45
C ASP A 267 -6.34 16.71 4.33
N LEU A 268 -6.28 15.43 4.72
CA LEU A 268 -6.42 14.32 3.79
C LEU A 268 -7.76 14.36 3.05
N ALA A 269 -8.86 14.63 3.76
CA ALA A 269 -10.18 14.74 3.16
C ALA A 269 -10.25 15.92 2.16
N ALA A 270 -9.69 17.07 2.53
CA ALA A 270 -9.64 18.25 1.66
C ALA A 270 -8.87 17.97 0.36
N GLN A 271 -7.70 17.33 0.47
CA GLN A 271 -6.88 16.95 -0.69
C GLN A 271 -7.63 15.98 -1.62
N LEU A 272 -8.27 14.94 -1.06
CA LEU A 272 -9.02 13.96 -1.85
C LEU A 272 -10.26 14.54 -2.53
N ARG A 273 -10.93 15.52 -1.89
CA ARG A 273 -12.07 16.25 -2.47
C ARG A 273 -11.67 17.11 -3.66
N GLY A 274 -10.43 17.61 -3.70
CA GLY A 274 -9.91 18.42 -4.82
C GLY A 274 -9.78 17.67 -6.14
N HIS A 275 -9.59 16.34 -6.11
CA HIS A 275 -9.16 15.56 -7.29
C HIS A 275 -10.17 14.52 -7.80
N ARG A 276 -11.26 14.25 -7.08
CA ARG A 276 -12.26 13.25 -7.49
C ARG A 276 -13.59 13.88 -7.86
N ARG A 277 -14.32 13.25 -8.78
CA ARG A 277 -15.74 13.58 -9.04
C ARG A 277 -16.49 13.40 -7.73
N ARG A 278 -16.97 14.52 -7.18
CA ARG A 278 -17.81 14.58 -5.98
C ARG A 278 -18.92 13.54 -6.07
N ASP A 279 -19.17 12.83 -4.98
CA ASP A 279 -20.48 12.20 -4.84
C ASP A 279 -21.55 13.29 -4.59
N ARG A 280 -22.82 12.93 -4.64
CA ARG A 280 -23.93 13.88 -4.49
C ARG A 280 -23.97 14.54 -3.09
N HIS A 281 -23.17 14.07 -2.13
CA HIS A 281 -23.15 14.50 -0.73
C HIS A 281 -21.84 15.20 -0.31
N GLY A 282 -20.81 15.22 -1.17
CA GLY A 282 -19.52 15.85 -0.89
C GLY A 282 -18.53 14.99 -0.08
N LEU A 283 -18.86 13.73 0.23
CA LEU A 283 -18.01 12.84 1.02
C LEU A 283 -16.90 12.21 0.19
N VAL A 284 -15.78 11.90 0.83
CA VAL A 284 -14.69 11.14 0.23
C VAL A 284 -15.14 9.68 0.07
N SER A 285 -15.08 9.20 -1.18
CA SER A 285 -15.54 7.87 -1.57
C SER A 285 -14.48 6.77 -1.40
N THR A 286 -13.20 7.15 -1.30
CA THR A 286 -12.08 6.24 -1.04
C THR A 286 -12.23 5.62 0.36
N PRO A 287 -12.23 4.29 0.50
CA PRO A 287 -12.26 3.66 1.82
C PRO A 287 -11.01 4.01 2.64
N LEU A 288 -11.23 4.35 3.92
CA LEU A 288 -10.18 4.75 4.86
C LEU A 288 -10.07 3.76 6.02
N ALA A 289 -8.91 3.15 6.20
CA ALA A 289 -8.59 2.37 7.39
C ALA A 289 -7.78 3.25 8.33
N VAL A 290 -8.29 3.55 9.53
CA VAL A 290 -7.56 4.34 10.52
C VAL A 290 -6.98 3.37 11.53
N ALA A 291 -5.66 3.34 11.67
CA ALA A 291 -4.95 2.37 12.49
C ALA A 291 -4.14 3.04 13.60
N LEU A 292 -4.41 2.70 14.86
CA LEU A 292 -3.51 2.98 15.97
C LEU A 292 -2.29 2.05 15.86
N THR A 293 -1.09 2.57 15.63
CA THR A 293 0.03 1.77 15.12
C THR A 293 1.00 1.20 16.16
N LYS A 294 0.87 1.66 17.39
CA LYS A 294 1.68 1.23 18.55
C LYS A 294 0.77 0.70 19.65
N SER A 295 -0.12 -0.22 19.29
CA SER A 295 -1.11 -0.76 20.25
C SER A 295 -0.46 -1.55 21.38
N ASP A 296 0.79 -1.97 21.23
CA ASP A 296 1.61 -2.58 22.28
C ASP A 296 1.84 -1.64 23.47
N GLU A 297 1.96 -0.34 23.24
CA GLU A 297 2.07 0.69 24.30
C GLU A 297 0.79 0.81 25.15
N LEU A 298 -0.33 0.33 24.60
CA LEU A 298 -1.64 0.46 25.22
C LEU A 298 -2.01 -0.78 26.06
N LEU A 299 -1.24 -1.87 25.99
CA LEU A 299 -1.63 -3.17 26.58
C LEU A 299 -1.97 -3.09 28.07
N GLY A 300 -1.29 -2.23 28.84
CA GLY A 300 -1.57 -2.01 30.27
C GLY A 300 -2.91 -1.32 30.56
N GLN A 301 -3.52 -0.68 29.57
CA GLN A 301 -4.79 0.04 29.66
C GLN A 301 -5.96 -0.77 29.07
N LEU A 302 -5.67 -1.84 28.34
CA LEU A 302 -6.68 -2.68 27.71
C LEU A 302 -7.23 -3.71 28.70
N HIS A 303 -8.52 -4.04 28.56
CA HIS A 303 -9.11 -5.14 29.31
C HIS A 303 -8.48 -6.48 28.87
N PRO A 304 -8.31 -7.49 29.75
CA PRO A 304 -7.68 -8.78 29.40
C PRO A 304 -8.33 -9.55 28.23
N GLY A 305 -9.62 -9.28 27.95
CA GLY A 305 -10.36 -9.85 26.82
C GLY A 305 -10.37 -8.99 25.54
N SER A 306 -9.58 -7.92 25.50
CA SER A 306 -9.57 -6.95 24.41
C SER A 306 -9.27 -7.62 23.06
N PRO A 307 -10.12 -7.45 22.02
CA PRO A 307 -9.79 -7.89 20.67
C PRO A 307 -8.52 -7.22 20.10
N ILE A 308 -8.14 -6.03 20.57
CA ILE A 308 -6.91 -5.34 20.13
C ILE A 308 -5.65 -6.12 20.55
N ALA A 309 -5.66 -6.74 21.73
CA ALA A 309 -4.51 -7.45 22.30
C ALA A 309 -4.28 -8.87 21.76
N ARG A 310 -5.09 -9.32 20.79
CA ARG A 310 -5.01 -10.67 20.22
C ARG A 310 -4.98 -10.66 18.70
N ALA A 311 -4.28 -11.63 18.11
CA ALA A 311 -4.30 -11.83 16.67
C ALA A 311 -5.72 -12.18 16.16
N ALA A 312 -6.08 -11.63 15.01
CA ALA A 312 -7.31 -11.99 14.32
C ALA A 312 -7.22 -13.44 13.79
N ARG A 313 -8.32 -14.20 13.90
CA ARG A 313 -8.41 -15.57 13.35
C ARG A 313 -9.21 -15.54 12.05
N HIS A 314 -8.53 -15.70 10.92
CA HIS A 314 -9.14 -15.75 9.59
C HIS A 314 -9.43 -17.19 9.14
N ASP A 315 -10.15 -17.94 9.99
CA ASP A 315 -10.42 -19.35 9.76
C ASP A 315 -11.15 -19.57 8.42
N GLY A 316 -10.70 -20.56 7.64
CA GLY A 316 -11.29 -20.89 6.35
C GLY A 316 -10.91 -19.94 5.20
N GLY A 317 -9.96 -19.02 5.42
CA GLY A 317 -9.52 -18.07 4.38
C GLY A 317 -10.53 -16.97 4.09
N GLU A 318 -11.31 -16.60 5.11
CA GLU A 318 -12.27 -15.52 5.05
C GLU A 318 -11.94 -14.47 6.11
N LEU A 319 -12.11 -13.19 5.75
CA LEU A 319 -11.97 -12.09 6.70
C LEU A 319 -13.11 -12.17 7.72
N ASP A 320 -12.79 -12.14 9.00
CA ASP A 320 -13.79 -12.17 10.07
C ASP A 320 -14.36 -10.77 10.29
N GLU A 321 -15.58 -10.54 9.81
CA GLU A 321 -16.23 -9.24 9.94
C GLU A 321 -16.66 -8.94 11.39
N ALA A 322 -16.98 -9.97 12.18
CA ALA A 322 -17.38 -9.77 13.57
C ALA A 322 -16.20 -9.31 14.43
N ASP A 323 -15.03 -9.93 14.23
CA ASP A 323 -13.79 -9.53 14.88
C ASP A 323 -13.36 -8.10 14.49
N ARG A 324 -13.49 -7.75 13.20
CA ARG A 324 -13.26 -6.37 12.72
C ARG A 324 -14.19 -5.37 13.40
N ILE A 325 -15.49 -5.67 13.50
CA ILE A 325 -16.46 -4.79 14.19
C ILE A 325 -16.07 -4.61 15.66
N ALA A 326 -15.69 -5.69 16.34
CA ALA A 326 -15.30 -5.64 17.74
C ALA A 326 -14.10 -4.69 17.97
N VAL A 327 -13.06 -4.77 17.14
CA VAL A 327 -11.94 -3.81 17.21
C VAL A 327 -12.37 -2.39 16.89
N HIS A 328 -13.18 -2.21 15.85
CA HIS A 328 -13.65 -0.88 15.48
C HIS A 328 -14.36 -0.18 16.65
N GLU A 329 -15.26 -0.89 17.33
CA GLU A 329 -16.00 -0.36 18.47
C GLU A 329 -15.10 -0.11 19.69
N GLU A 330 -14.14 -0.98 19.97
CA GLU A 330 -13.20 -0.76 21.08
C GLU A 330 -12.28 0.44 20.81
N VAL A 331 -11.72 0.55 19.61
CA VAL A 331 -10.89 1.71 19.22
C VAL A 331 -11.73 2.99 19.23
N ARG A 332 -13.00 2.94 18.81
CA ARG A 332 -13.93 4.08 18.91
C ARG A 332 -14.12 4.52 20.35
N ALA A 333 -14.32 3.58 21.27
CA ALA A 333 -14.48 3.87 22.69
C ALA A 333 -13.20 4.46 23.31
N LEU A 334 -12.03 3.93 22.95
CA LEU A 334 -10.74 4.47 23.40
C LEU A 334 -10.50 5.89 22.90
N LEU A 335 -10.75 6.15 21.61
CA LEU A 335 -10.64 7.52 21.06
C LEU A 335 -11.61 8.47 21.78
N ALA A 336 -12.86 8.06 22.00
CA ALA A 336 -13.83 8.88 22.75
C ALA A 336 -13.32 9.26 24.16
N GLN A 337 -12.56 8.39 24.81
CA GLN A 337 -11.93 8.67 26.11
C GLN A 337 -10.72 9.61 25.98
N TRP A 338 -9.88 9.43 24.96
CA TRP A 338 -8.60 10.15 24.84
C TRP A 338 -8.68 11.53 24.16
N ASP A 339 -9.54 11.67 23.15
CA ASP A 339 -9.67 12.89 22.34
C ASP A 339 -11.09 13.48 22.36
N GLY A 340 -11.97 12.96 23.22
CA GLY A 340 -13.38 13.38 23.30
C GLY A 340 -14.21 12.98 22.07
N GLY A 341 -13.70 12.10 21.22
CA GLY A 341 -14.33 11.64 19.98
C GLY A 341 -14.07 12.54 18.77
N ALA A 342 -13.12 13.48 18.87
CA ALA A 342 -12.82 14.47 17.83
C ALA A 342 -12.45 13.81 16.49
N LEU A 343 -11.51 12.84 16.51
CA LEU A 343 -11.12 12.13 15.29
C LEU A 343 -12.31 11.37 14.68
N HIS A 344 -13.10 10.67 15.48
CA HIS A 344 -14.26 9.93 14.98
C HIS A 344 -15.31 10.87 14.35
N ALA A 345 -15.57 12.02 14.96
CA ALA A 345 -16.47 13.03 14.43
C ALA A 345 -15.97 13.57 13.09
N GLN A 346 -14.68 13.89 12.98
CA GLN A 346 -14.06 14.34 11.73
C GLN A 346 -14.20 13.29 10.62
N LEU A 347 -13.86 12.03 10.92
CA LEU A 347 -13.96 10.92 9.96
C LEU A 347 -15.39 10.72 9.46
N SER A 348 -16.37 10.82 10.36
CA SER A 348 -17.79 10.68 10.05
C SER A 348 -18.32 11.81 9.17
N ALA A 349 -17.78 13.02 9.33
CA ALA A 349 -18.15 14.18 8.53
C ALA A 349 -17.56 14.14 7.11
N ASP A 350 -16.41 13.50 6.93
CA ASP A 350 -15.63 13.59 5.68
C ASP A 350 -15.63 12.33 4.82
N PHE A 351 -15.73 11.15 5.42
CA PHE A 351 -15.52 9.88 4.73
C PHE A 351 -16.79 9.05 4.70
N ARG A 352 -17.20 8.64 3.51
CA ARG A 352 -18.34 7.73 3.32
C ARG A 352 -18.10 6.35 3.93
N THR A 353 -16.85 5.94 4.00
CA THR A 353 -16.50 4.69 4.67
C THR A 353 -15.13 4.80 5.31
N PHE A 354 -15.12 4.58 6.61
CA PHE A 354 -13.91 4.24 7.34
C PHE A 354 -14.12 3.02 8.25
N SER A 355 -13.02 2.43 8.71
CA SER A 355 -12.99 1.47 9.82
C SER A 355 -11.79 1.81 10.70
N LEU A 356 -11.92 1.52 11.99
CA LEU A 356 -10.89 1.79 13.00
C LEU A 356 -10.21 0.48 13.34
N PHE A 357 -8.89 0.53 13.51
CA PHE A 357 -8.01 -0.60 13.77
C PHE A 357 -6.99 -0.21 14.83
N ALA A 358 -6.43 -1.23 15.46
CA ALA A 358 -5.23 -1.11 16.28
C ALA A 358 -4.29 -2.25 15.89
N LEU A 359 -3.02 -1.91 15.74
CA LEU A 359 -1.97 -2.82 15.35
C LEU A 359 -0.68 -2.46 16.08
N SER A 360 0.22 -3.44 16.15
CA SER A 360 1.61 -3.23 16.52
C SER A 360 2.49 -3.94 15.50
N ALA A 361 3.40 -3.19 14.87
CA ALA A 361 4.34 -3.79 13.92
C ALA A 361 5.45 -4.58 14.65
N LEU A 362 5.92 -4.08 15.79
CA LEU A 362 7.04 -4.67 16.53
C LEU A 362 6.60 -5.61 17.65
N GLY A 363 5.35 -5.48 18.13
CA GLY A 363 4.83 -6.24 19.28
C GLY A 363 5.30 -5.73 20.64
N ALA A 364 6.29 -4.87 20.66
CA ALA A 364 6.84 -4.19 21.83
C ALA A 364 7.55 -2.90 21.38
N PRO A 365 7.70 -1.92 22.28
CA PRO A 365 8.41 -0.69 21.95
C PRO A 365 9.91 -0.95 21.72
N PRO A 366 10.59 -0.12 20.91
CA PRO A 366 12.04 -0.13 20.78
C PRO A 366 12.77 0.02 22.13
N PRO A 367 14.01 -0.46 22.25
CA PRO A 367 14.82 -0.25 23.46
C PRO A 367 15.04 1.23 23.76
N ASP A 368 14.93 1.62 25.04
CA ASP A 368 15.07 3.03 25.47
C ASP A 368 16.50 3.58 25.29
N ASP A 369 17.51 2.71 25.26
CA ASP A 369 18.93 3.01 25.03
C ASP A 369 19.32 2.93 23.54
N ALA A 370 18.54 2.23 22.72
CA ALA A 370 18.75 2.06 21.29
C ALA A 370 17.44 2.26 20.49
N PRO A 371 16.90 3.49 20.41
CA PRO A 371 15.60 3.75 19.77
C PRO A 371 15.58 3.57 18.25
N ALA A 372 16.75 3.34 17.63
CA ALA A 372 16.88 3.01 16.22
C ALA A 372 16.80 1.48 15.96
N ASP A 373 16.77 0.67 17.02
CA ASP A 373 16.81 -0.79 16.93
C ASP A 373 15.42 -1.38 17.14
N ALA A 374 15.19 -2.54 16.53
CA ALA A 374 14.03 -3.38 16.80
C ALA A 374 14.20 -4.08 18.17
N PRO A 375 13.11 -4.58 18.79
CA PRO A 375 13.21 -5.41 19.98
C PRO A 375 14.17 -6.60 19.76
N GLY A 376 14.93 -6.98 20.78
CA GLY A 376 15.97 -8.02 20.66
C GLY A 376 15.47 -9.42 20.23
N GLN A 377 14.17 -9.68 20.38
CA GLN A 377 13.49 -10.89 19.91
C GLN A 377 12.96 -10.80 18.47
N GLY A 378 13.24 -9.69 17.78
CA GLY A 378 12.67 -9.33 16.48
C GLY A 378 11.22 -8.85 16.58
N PRO A 379 10.64 -8.40 15.44
CA PRO A 379 9.23 -8.03 15.37
C PRO A 379 8.28 -9.18 15.73
N GLN A 380 7.32 -8.92 16.63
CA GLN A 380 6.24 -9.84 17.02
C GLN A 380 4.88 -9.19 16.73
N PRO A 381 4.49 -9.07 15.45
CA PRO A 381 3.38 -8.22 15.06
C PRO A 381 2.03 -8.66 15.62
N LEU A 382 1.21 -7.67 15.94
CA LEU A 382 -0.20 -7.83 16.29
C LEU A 382 -1.05 -7.09 15.26
N ARG A 383 -1.93 -7.83 14.56
CA ARG A 383 -2.99 -7.30 13.70
C ARG A 383 -2.52 -6.35 12.58
N VAL A 384 -1.23 -6.37 12.24
CA VAL A 384 -0.61 -5.47 11.24
C VAL A 384 -1.25 -5.59 9.86
N ALA A 385 -1.79 -6.77 9.52
CA ALA A 385 -2.43 -7.05 8.24
C ALA A 385 -3.87 -6.55 8.15
N ASP A 386 -4.55 -6.36 9.28
CA ASP A 386 -6.00 -6.13 9.32
C ASP A 386 -6.48 -4.95 8.48
N PRO A 387 -5.83 -3.75 8.50
CA PRO A 387 -6.25 -2.62 7.68
C PRO A 387 -6.26 -2.96 6.19
N LEU A 388 -5.20 -3.63 5.72
CA LEU A 388 -5.09 -4.01 4.31
C LEU A 388 -6.11 -5.12 3.98
N LEU A 389 -6.24 -6.15 4.82
CA LEU A 389 -7.17 -7.25 4.58
C LEU A 389 -8.62 -6.74 4.49
N TRP A 390 -9.00 -5.76 5.31
CA TRP A 390 -10.29 -5.08 5.20
C TRP A 390 -10.43 -4.34 3.86
N LEU A 391 -9.44 -3.56 3.45
CA LEU A 391 -9.45 -2.89 2.13
C LEU A 391 -9.57 -3.92 0.98
N LEU A 392 -8.88 -5.05 1.07
CA LEU A 392 -8.97 -6.12 0.08
C LEU A 392 -10.35 -6.80 0.07
N GLY A 393 -10.96 -7.04 1.23
CA GLY A 393 -12.34 -7.53 1.35
C GLY A 393 -13.36 -6.57 0.73
N ARG A 394 -13.20 -5.26 0.99
CA ARG A 394 -14.00 -4.17 0.40
C ARG A 394 -13.93 -4.13 -1.12
N HIS A 395 -12.77 -4.44 -1.68
CA HIS A 395 -12.54 -4.52 -3.14
C HIS A 395 -12.91 -5.87 -3.75
N GLY A 396 -13.50 -6.77 -2.96
CA GLY A 396 -13.90 -8.12 -3.39
C GLY A 396 -12.73 -9.00 -3.79
N VAL A 397 -11.52 -8.71 -3.29
CA VAL A 397 -10.33 -9.54 -3.47
C VAL A 397 -10.39 -10.73 -2.51
N LEU A 398 -10.70 -10.47 -1.24
CA LEU A 398 -10.91 -11.49 -0.20
C LEU A 398 -12.41 -11.76 0.02
N LYS A 399 -12.72 -13.00 0.42
CA LYS A 399 -14.04 -13.34 0.96
C LYS A 399 -14.16 -12.80 2.38
N VAL A 400 -15.38 -12.42 2.76
CA VAL A 400 -15.68 -11.87 4.08
C VAL A 400 -16.74 -12.75 4.74
N ARG A 401 -16.42 -13.33 5.88
CA ARG A 401 -17.35 -14.06 6.73
C ARG A 401 -18.13 -13.05 7.55
N ARG A 402 -19.42 -12.91 7.24
CA ARG A 402 -20.31 -12.05 8.01
C ARG A 402 -20.78 -12.77 9.27
N PRO A 403 -21.04 -12.04 10.36
CA PRO A 403 -21.74 -12.62 11.51
C PRO A 403 -23.03 -13.26 11.03
N LYS A 404 -23.36 -14.44 11.53
CA LYS A 404 -24.71 -15.00 11.35
C LYS A 404 -25.65 -13.99 11.99
N SER A 405 -26.55 -13.40 11.19
CA SER A 405 -27.72 -12.72 11.75
C SER A 405 -28.42 -13.74 12.65
N GLY A 406 -28.45 -13.53 13.97
CA GLY A 406 -29.33 -14.33 14.83
C GLY A 406 -30.75 -14.25 14.25
N ALA A 407 -31.55 -15.32 14.20
CA ALA A 407 -31.92 -16.11 15.38
C ALA A 407 -32.10 -15.21 16.62
N GLN A 408 -32.71 -14.04 16.42
CA GLN A 408 -33.52 -13.39 17.44
C GLN A 408 -34.94 -13.94 17.25
N GLU A 409 -35.24 -15.05 17.92
CA GLU A 409 -36.54 -15.45 18.45
C GLU A 409 -36.42 -16.88 19.02
N ALA A 410 -37.02 -17.08 20.21
CA ALA A 410 -36.97 -18.23 21.12
C ALA A 410 -35.73 -18.28 22.04
N GLN A 411 -35.80 -18.01 23.35
CA GLN A 411 -36.90 -17.94 24.32
C GLN A 411 -36.60 -16.89 25.39
#